data_AF-H0STW9-F1
#
_entry.id   AF-H0STW9-F1
#
_cell.length_a   1.000
_cell.length_b   1.000
_cell.length_c   1.000
_cell.angle_alpha   90.00
_cell.angle_beta   90.00
_cell.angle_gamma   90.00
#
_symmetry.space_group_name_H-M   'P 1'
#
loop_
_entity.id
_entity.type
_entity.pdbx_description
1 polymer ?
#
loop_
_entity_poly.entity_id
_entity_poly.type
_entity_poly.pdbx_seq_one_letter_code
_entity_poly.pdbx_strand_id
1 'polypeptide(L)'
;MAQIAQRNISYSQHQKGISMSQAVKPPPLQRKRMDLDAPETLYSPRIIKLVKLEMSRIWERVKATKGLTQAQLAAALSTSQSAVSKLLKTDDTHPWTANYILIFCEFCNVNLEEEILKQLPKQIAHSFANLDEGIAETDDRFHEECTEAVARYFRDKGIKPKPDQLSKLAARLVSRVKRNASADDIQKGLENVILEAALSS
;
A
#
# COMPACT_ATOMS: atom_id res chain seq x y z
N MET A 1 -71.59 35.05 -20.44
CA MET A 1 -72.26 33.73 -20.43
C MET A 1 -71.82 32.97 -21.69
N ALA A 2 -70.79 32.12 -21.59
CA ALA A 2 -70.28 31.36 -22.73
C ALA A 2 -70.79 29.92 -22.68
N GLN A 3 -71.40 29.48 -23.79
CA GLN A 3 -72.11 28.22 -23.97
C GLN A 3 -71.17 27.01 -24.11
N ILE A 4 -71.68 25.88 -23.62
CA ILE A 4 -71.12 24.52 -23.69
C ILE A 4 -71.63 23.84 -24.98
N ALA A 5 -70.76 23.13 -25.70
CA ALA A 5 -71.12 22.03 -26.61
C ALA A 5 -69.95 21.03 -26.71
N GLN A 6 -70.01 19.92 -25.96
CA GLN A 6 -70.24 18.52 -26.43
C GLN A 6 -69.16 17.98 -27.39
N ARG A 7 -68.20 17.18 -26.88
CA ARG A 7 -68.15 15.70 -26.88
C ARG A 7 -68.24 15.05 -28.26
N ASN A 8 -67.16 14.39 -28.68
CA ASN A 8 -67.22 13.07 -29.30
C ASN A 8 -65.98 12.26 -28.97
N ILE A 9 -66.21 11.11 -28.35
CA ILE A 9 -65.28 10.06 -27.99
C ILE A 9 -65.30 9.06 -29.14
N SER A 10 -64.15 8.73 -29.71
CA SER A 10 -63.97 7.51 -30.51
C SER A 10 -62.81 6.71 -29.93
N TYR A 11 -63.18 5.62 -29.27
CA TYR A 11 -62.30 4.51 -28.93
C TYR A 11 -61.85 3.81 -30.22
N SER A 12 -60.55 3.58 -30.40
CA SER A 12 -60.10 2.42 -31.15
C SER A 12 -59.00 1.70 -30.37
N GLN A 13 -59.29 0.45 -30.05
CA GLN A 13 -58.36 -0.51 -29.51
C GLN A 13 -57.38 -0.92 -30.61
N HIS A 14 -56.08 -0.85 -30.32
CA HIS A 14 -55.15 -1.85 -30.81
C HIS A 14 -54.09 -2.13 -29.75
N GLN A 15 -54.35 -3.21 -29.00
CA GLN A 15 -53.32 -3.96 -28.30
C GLN A 15 -52.31 -4.46 -29.33
N LYS A 16 -51.08 -3.95 -29.26
CA LYS A 16 -49.89 -4.66 -29.75
C LYS A 16 -49.02 -4.96 -28.54
N GLY A 17 -48.83 -6.25 -28.30
CA GLY A 17 -48.06 -6.78 -27.17
C GLY A 17 -46.68 -6.15 -27.08
N ILE A 18 -46.38 -5.58 -25.92
CA ILE A 18 -45.04 -5.14 -25.57
C ILE A 18 -44.28 -6.39 -25.14
N SER A 19 -43.40 -6.85 -26.03
CA SER A 19 -42.43 -7.91 -25.79
C SER A 19 -41.51 -7.51 -24.64
N MET A 20 -41.58 -8.27 -23.54
CA MET A 20 -40.59 -8.24 -22.47
C MET A 20 -39.32 -8.94 -22.94
N SER A 21 -38.30 -8.19 -23.38
CA SER A 21 -36.89 -8.57 -23.26
C SER A 21 -35.98 -7.60 -24.02
N GLN A 22 -35.61 -6.48 -23.42
CA GLN A 22 -34.25 -5.94 -23.56
C GLN A 22 -33.90 -5.25 -22.24
N ALA A 23 -33.36 -6.04 -21.31
CA ALA A 23 -32.57 -5.48 -20.22
C ALA A 23 -31.37 -4.78 -20.87
N VAL A 24 -31.48 -3.47 -21.04
CA VAL A 24 -30.36 -2.63 -21.45
C VAL A 24 -29.29 -2.81 -20.39
N LYS A 25 -28.25 -3.57 -20.72
CA LYS A 25 -27.06 -3.68 -19.87
C LYS A 25 -26.65 -2.26 -19.51
N PRO A 26 -26.55 -1.89 -18.22
CA PRO A 26 -26.02 -0.60 -17.87
C PRO A 26 -24.66 -0.46 -18.55
N PRO A 27 -24.32 0.73 -19.08
CA PRO A 27 -23.01 0.95 -19.68
C PRO A 27 -21.95 0.50 -18.66
N PRO A 28 -20.88 -0.18 -19.10
CA PRO A 28 -19.84 -0.62 -18.19
C PRO A 28 -19.39 0.63 -17.43
N LEU A 29 -19.53 0.58 -16.10
CA LEU A 29 -19.00 1.61 -15.23
C LEU A 29 -17.54 1.76 -15.61
N GLN A 30 -17.23 2.82 -16.37
CA GLN A 30 -15.87 3.23 -16.59
C GLN A 30 -15.38 3.53 -15.19
N ARG A 31 -14.62 2.60 -14.61
CA ARG A 31 -13.77 2.90 -13.47
C ARG A 31 -12.90 4.03 -13.97
N LYS A 32 -13.30 5.27 -13.69
CA LYS A 32 -12.38 6.38 -13.62
C LYS A 32 -11.27 5.80 -12.76
N ARG A 33 -10.11 5.52 -13.36
CA ARG A 33 -8.90 5.37 -12.58
C ARG A 33 -8.77 6.73 -11.90
N MET A 34 -9.33 6.85 -10.70
CA MET A 34 -8.76 7.73 -9.72
C MET A 34 -7.44 7.07 -9.36
N ASP A 35 -6.48 7.20 -10.28
CA ASP A 35 -5.09 7.39 -9.94
C ASP A 35 -5.07 8.77 -9.26
N LEU A 36 -5.71 8.85 -8.08
CA LEU A 36 -5.29 9.79 -7.06
C LEU A 36 -3.85 9.38 -6.86
N ASP A 37 -2.93 10.24 -7.28
CA ASP A 37 -1.51 10.17 -6.95
C ASP A 37 -1.42 9.95 -5.43
N ALA A 38 -1.43 8.68 -5.02
CA ALA A 38 -1.16 8.31 -3.66
C ALA A 38 0.26 8.82 -3.43
N PRO A 39 0.50 9.62 -2.38
CA PRO A 39 1.83 10.14 -2.11
C PRO A 39 2.80 8.95 -2.14
N GLU A 40 3.82 8.98 -2.99
CA GLU A 40 4.82 7.91 -3.04
C GLU A 40 5.48 7.84 -1.66
N THR A 41 5.21 6.77 -0.92
CA THR A 41 5.81 6.49 0.39
C THR A 41 6.93 5.47 0.26
N LEU A 42 7.71 5.29 1.33
CA LEU A 42 8.72 4.23 1.45
C LEU A 42 8.14 2.82 1.18
N TYR A 43 6.84 2.66 1.37
CA TYR A 43 6.11 1.39 1.25
C TYR A 43 5.41 1.23 -0.11
N SER A 44 5.54 2.19 -1.02
CA SER A 44 5.01 2.03 -2.37
C SER A 44 5.86 1.01 -3.17
N PRO A 45 5.25 0.15 -4.02
CA PRO A 45 5.97 -0.96 -4.65
C PRO A 45 7.19 -0.54 -5.47
N ARG A 46 7.12 0.61 -6.14
CA ARG A 46 8.24 1.18 -6.91
C ARG A 46 9.41 1.54 -6.00
N ILE A 47 9.12 2.16 -4.86
CA ILE A 47 10.13 2.66 -3.94
C ILE A 47 10.76 1.52 -3.15
N ILE A 48 9.96 0.55 -2.72
CA ILE A 48 10.47 -0.68 -2.09
C ILE A 48 11.53 -1.33 -2.99
N LYS A 49 11.28 -1.43 -4.30
CA LYS A 49 12.23 -1.98 -5.26
C LYS A 49 13.50 -1.15 -5.37
N LEU A 50 13.39 0.17 -5.47
CA LEU A 50 14.54 1.07 -5.55
C LEU A 50 15.40 0.98 -4.28
N VAL A 51 14.78 1.09 -3.11
CA VAL A 51 15.48 0.99 -1.82
C VAL A 51 16.17 -0.35 -1.69
N LYS A 52 15.48 -1.46 -2.00
CA LYS A 52 16.08 -2.80 -1.95
C LYS A 52 17.27 -2.93 -2.89
N LEU A 53 17.16 -2.42 -4.11
CA LEU A 53 18.25 -2.46 -5.08
C LEU A 53 19.50 -1.74 -4.55
N GLU A 54 19.32 -0.53 -4.02
CA GLU A 54 20.44 0.25 -3.47
C GLU A 54 21.01 -0.38 -2.20
N MET A 55 20.16 -0.86 -1.27
CA MET A 55 20.63 -1.56 -0.06
C MET A 55 21.46 -2.78 -0.41
N SER A 56 21.00 -3.61 -1.36
CA SER A 56 21.72 -4.81 -1.79
C SER A 56 23.04 -4.48 -2.49
N ARG A 57 23.08 -3.41 -3.29
CA ARG A 57 24.30 -2.93 -3.93
C ARG A 57 25.33 -2.45 -2.91
N ILE A 58 24.90 -1.64 -1.95
CA ILE A 58 25.74 -1.15 -0.86
C ILE A 58 26.24 -2.34 -0.02
N TRP A 59 25.35 -3.26 0.30
CA TRP A 59 25.66 -4.45 1.09
C TRP A 59 26.77 -5.29 0.45
N GLU A 60 26.65 -5.65 -0.83
CA GLU A 60 27.68 -6.46 -1.50
C GLU A 60 29.04 -5.74 -1.57
N ARG A 61 29.04 -4.42 -1.79
CA ARG A 61 30.26 -3.60 -1.76
C ARG A 61 30.92 -3.62 -0.38
N VAL A 62 30.16 -3.41 0.68
CA VAL A 62 30.69 -3.29 2.05
C VAL A 62 31.06 -4.66 2.61
N LYS A 63 30.28 -5.69 2.34
CA LYS A 63 30.57 -7.09 2.69
C LYS A 63 31.92 -7.54 2.12
N ALA A 64 32.18 -7.26 0.83
CA ALA A 64 33.42 -7.65 0.19
C ALA A 64 34.65 -6.91 0.74
N THR A 65 34.48 -5.65 1.17
CA THR A 65 35.59 -4.79 1.61
C THR A 65 35.88 -4.87 3.11
N LYS A 66 34.86 -5.10 3.94
CA LYS A 66 34.96 -5.10 5.41
C LYS A 66 34.76 -6.49 6.04
N GLY A 67 34.53 -7.53 5.25
CA GLY A 67 34.32 -8.90 5.75
C GLY A 67 33.08 -9.06 6.62
N LEU A 68 32.07 -8.20 6.45
CA LEU A 68 30.84 -8.24 7.23
C LEU A 68 29.99 -9.45 6.88
N THR A 69 29.25 -9.96 7.86
CA THR A 69 28.35 -11.11 7.68
C THR A 69 26.90 -10.71 7.87
N GLN A 70 25.98 -11.47 7.27
CA GLN A 70 24.54 -11.25 7.48
C GLN A 70 24.14 -11.43 8.94
N ALA A 71 24.86 -12.25 9.71
CA ALA A 71 24.61 -12.41 11.14
C ALA A 71 24.91 -11.12 11.92
N GLN A 72 25.98 -10.41 11.58
CA GLN A 72 26.30 -9.12 12.20
C GLN A 72 25.30 -8.04 11.81
N LEU A 73 24.87 -8.01 10.54
CA LEU A 73 23.82 -7.07 10.13
C LEU A 73 22.48 -7.39 10.82
N ALA A 74 22.15 -8.66 11.00
CA ALA A 74 20.95 -9.08 11.73
C ALA A 74 20.99 -8.61 13.19
N ALA A 75 22.15 -8.73 13.85
CA ALA A 75 22.35 -8.21 15.18
C ALA A 75 22.18 -6.69 15.24
N ALA A 76 22.76 -5.94 14.29
CA ALA A 76 22.63 -4.48 14.23
C ALA A 76 21.17 -4.04 14.06
N LEU A 77 20.43 -4.70 13.16
CA LEU A 77 19.02 -4.43 12.90
C LEU A 77 18.07 -5.00 13.97
N SER A 78 18.59 -5.64 15.02
CA SER A 78 17.79 -6.34 16.04
C SER A 78 16.76 -7.30 15.45
N THR A 79 17.16 -8.02 14.39
CA THR A 79 16.29 -8.93 13.63
C THR A 79 16.96 -10.27 13.39
N SER A 80 16.26 -11.21 12.75
CA SER A 80 16.82 -12.53 12.44
C SER A 80 17.65 -12.50 11.14
N GLN A 81 18.65 -13.38 11.04
CA GLN A 81 19.43 -13.53 9.80
C GLN A 81 18.54 -13.88 8.59
N SER A 82 17.47 -14.65 8.81
CA SER A 82 16.51 -14.97 7.76
C SER A 82 15.72 -13.74 7.31
N ALA A 83 15.36 -12.83 8.21
CA ALA A 83 14.74 -11.55 7.86
C ALA A 83 15.69 -10.67 7.05
N VAL A 84 16.97 -10.57 7.44
CA VAL A 84 18.01 -9.86 6.66
C VAL A 84 18.15 -10.44 5.25
N SER A 85 18.17 -11.77 5.12
CA SER A 85 18.21 -12.42 3.81
C SER A 85 17.03 -12.01 2.92
N LYS A 86 15.83 -11.84 3.49
CA LYS A 86 14.65 -11.37 2.76
C LYS A 86 14.68 -9.86 2.47
N LEU A 87 15.23 -9.04 3.37
CA LEU A 87 15.42 -7.61 3.15
C LEU A 87 16.38 -7.33 1.99
N LEU A 88 17.44 -8.13 1.86
CA LEU A 88 18.44 -8.04 0.79
C LEU A 88 18.01 -8.72 -0.52
N LYS A 89 16.94 -9.52 -0.50
CA LYS A 89 16.32 -10.04 -1.72
C LYS A 89 15.45 -8.97 -2.36
N THR A 90 15.40 -8.96 -3.68
CA THR A 90 14.62 -8.03 -4.50
C THR A 90 13.12 -8.32 -4.55
N ASP A 91 12.64 -9.29 -3.76
CA ASP A 91 11.21 -9.58 -3.67
C ASP A 91 10.46 -8.46 -2.91
N ASP A 92 9.19 -8.23 -3.25
CA ASP A 92 8.39 -7.16 -2.63
C ASP A 92 7.80 -7.58 -1.26
N THR A 93 8.40 -8.58 -0.60
CA THR A 93 7.75 -9.25 0.53
C THR A 93 8.03 -8.63 1.89
N HIS A 94 9.16 -7.94 2.02
CA HIS A 94 9.60 -7.31 3.27
C HIS A 94 10.20 -5.93 2.96
N PRO A 95 9.45 -4.84 3.17
CA PRO A 95 9.96 -3.50 2.94
C PRO A 95 11.04 -3.14 3.96
N TRP A 96 12.00 -2.34 3.52
CA TRP A 96 12.90 -1.64 4.43
C TRP A 96 12.12 -0.53 5.13
N THR A 97 12.16 -0.49 6.47
CA THR A 97 11.63 0.63 7.25
C THR A 97 12.63 1.78 7.30
N ALA A 98 12.17 2.98 7.64
CA ALA A 98 13.07 4.13 7.76
C ALA A 98 14.17 3.86 8.80
N ASN A 99 13.79 3.30 9.95
CA ASN A 99 14.74 2.92 11.00
C ASN A 99 15.77 1.87 10.54
N TYR A 100 15.35 0.84 9.80
CA TYR A 100 16.30 -0.16 9.28
C TYR A 100 17.31 0.46 8.31
N ILE A 101 16.87 1.42 7.48
CA ILE A 101 17.76 2.10 6.54
C ILE A 101 18.80 2.94 7.28
N LEU A 102 18.40 3.68 8.32
CA LEU A 102 19.34 4.45 9.15
C LEU A 102 20.39 3.54 9.81
N ILE A 103 19.94 2.51 10.52
CA ILE A 103 20.83 1.57 11.22
C ILE A 103 21.76 0.87 10.21
N PHE A 104 21.24 0.51 9.02
CA PHE A 104 22.06 -0.08 7.97
C PHE A 104 23.15 0.88 7.46
N CYS A 105 22.82 2.16 7.26
CA CYS A 105 23.78 3.18 6.84
C CYS A 105 24.89 3.38 7.88
N GLU A 106 24.51 3.49 9.16
CA GLU A 106 25.46 3.59 10.27
C GLU A 106 26.36 2.35 10.35
N PHE A 107 25.75 1.15 10.33
CA PHE A 107 26.48 -0.12 10.35
C PHE A 107 27.45 -0.26 9.18
N CYS A 108 27.05 0.18 8.00
CA CYS A 108 27.88 0.13 6.80
C CYS A 108 28.90 1.29 6.71
N ASN A 109 28.77 2.30 7.57
CA ASN A 109 29.46 3.59 7.49
C ASN A 109 29.30 4.24 6.10
N VAL A 110 28.04 4.44 5.69
CA VAL A 110 27.64 5.00 4.39
C VAL A 110 26.79 6.24 4.63
N ASN A 111 27.02 7.29 3.84
CA ASN A 111 26.22 8.50 3.91
C ASN A 111 24.85 8.28 3.23
N LEU A 112 23.77 8.38 4.03
CA LEU A 112 22.40 8.20 3.59
C LEU A 112 22.01 9.14 2.44
N GLU A 113 22.35 10.42 2.55
CA GLU A 113 21.98 11.42 1.55
C GLU A 113 22.68 11.15 0.22
N GLU A 114 23.98 10.85 0.28
CA GLU A 114 24.80 10.72 -0.92
C GLU A 114 24.57 9.44 -1.71
N GLU A 115 24.27 8.34 -1.02
CA GLU A 115 24.24 7.02 -1.65
C GLU A 115 22.82 6.50 -1.85
N ILE A 116 21.85 6.94 -1.04
CA ILE A 116 20.48 6.41 -1.07
C ILE A 116 19.49 7.49 -1.48
N LEU A 117 19.45 8.64 -0.77
CA LEU A 117 18.43 9.65 -1.04
C LEU A 117 18.61 10.32 -2.40
N LYS A 118 19.84 10.43 -2.93
CA LYS A 118 20.09 10.89 -4.31
C LYS A 118 19.37 10.04 -5.37
N GLN A 119 19.10 8.76 -5.07
CA GLN A 119 18.43 7.84 -5.99
C GLN A 119 16.90 7.75 -5.77
N LEU A 120 16.39 8.33 -4.69
CA LEU A 120 14.97 8.30 -4.34
C LEU A 120 14.26 9.61 -4.76
N PRO A 121 12.94 9.57 -5.02
CA PRO A 121 12.16 10.79 -5.24
C PRO A 121 12.26 11.75 -4.05
N LYS A 122 12.33 13.06 -4.34
CA LYS A 122 12.51 14.11 -3.34
C LYS A 122 11.47 14.07 -2.21
N GLN A 123 10.24 13.68 -2.53
CA GLN A 123 9.14 13.55 -1.57
C GLN A 123 9.48 12.57 -0.44
N ILE A 124 10.26 11.53 -0.74
CA ILE A 124 10.65 10.48 0.20
C ILE A 124 11.90 10.89 0.97
N ALA A 125 12.83 11.61 0.33
CA ALA A 125 13.99 12.19 1.00
C ALA A 125 13.56 13.10 2.18
N HIS A 126 12.44 13.81 2.05
CA HIS A 126 11.87 14.58 3.16
C HIS A 126 11.40 13.73 4.34
N SER A 127 10.96 12.48 4.14
CA SER A 127 10.66 11.55 5.23
C SER A 127 11.91 11.18 6.04
N PHE A 128 13.10 11.28 5.44
CA PHE A 128 14.37 11.02 6.13
C PHE A 128 14.98 12.26 6.78
N ALA A 129 14.78 13.45 6.23
CA ALA A 129 15.33 14.70 6.78
C ALA A 129 14.76 15.05 8.18
N ASN A 130 13.54 14.61 8.50
CA ASN A 130 12.91 14.83 9.80
C ASN A 130 13.33 13.79 10.87
N LEU A 131 14.21 12.84 10.52
CA LEU A 131 14.69 11.79 11.44
C LEU A 131 15.71 12.32 12.45
N ASP A 132 16.47 13.36 12.09
CA ASP A 132 17.46 14.01 12.97
C ASP A 132 16.80 14.80 14.12
N GLU A 133 15.52 15.16 13.97
CA GLU A 133 14.70 15.79 15.02
C GLU A 133 13.90 14.79 15.86
N GLY A 134 14.17 13.48 15.75
CA GLY A 134 13.51 12.45 16.55
C GLY A 134 12.13 12.03 16.03
N ILE A 135 11.75 12.41 14.81
CA ILE A 135 10.43 12.08 14.22
C ILE A 135 10.57 11.00 13.13
N ALA A 136 11.23 9.88 13.47
CA ALA A 136 11.05 8.61 12.75
C ALA A 136 9.71 7.96 13.04
N GLU A 137 9.10 8.36 14.16
CA GLU A 137 7.94 7.70 14.69
C GLU A 137 6.78 7.71 13.71
N THR A 138 6.64 8.69 12.82
CA THR A 138 5.32 8.87 12.20
C THR A 138 4.97 7.92 11.06
N ASP A 139 5.94 7.48 10.25
CA ASP A 139 5.67 6.49 9.19
C ASP A 139 5.78 5.05 9.71
N ASP A 140 6.69 4.80 10.66
CA ASP A 140 6.85 3.49 11.30
C ASP A 140 5.68 3.19 12.27
N ARG A 141 5.22 4.17 13.05
CA ARG A 141 4.02 4.05 13.91
C ARG A 141 2.75 3.91 13.09
N PHE A 142 2.62 4.62 11.97
CA PHE A 142 1.47 4.44 11.08
C PHE A 142 1.49 3.06 10.40
N HIS A 143 2.67 2.56 10.02
CA HIS A 143 2.83 1.19 9.54
C HIS A 143 2.49 0.16 10.63
N GLU A 144 2.87 0.41 11.88
CA GLU A 144 2.53 -0.43 13.02
C GLU A 144 1.01 -0.42 13.31
N GLU A 145 0.37 0.76 13.27
CA GLU A 145 -1.09 0.89 13.36
C GLU A 145 -1.81 0.13 12.25
N CYS A 146 -1.31 0.23 11.00
CA CYS A 146 -1.81 -0.57 9.89
C CYS A 146 -1.58 -2.07 10.10
N THR A 147 -0.44 -2.47 10.65
CA THR A 147 -0.11 -3.86 10.95
C THR A 147 -1.04 -4.43 12.01
N GLU A 148 -1.29 -3.69 13.08
CA GLU A 148 -2.22 -4.09 14.14
C GLU A 148 -3.67 -4.12 13.64
N ALA A 149 -4.08 -3.18 12.78
CA ALA A 149 -5.40 -3.20 12.16
C ALA A 149 -5.62 -4.45 11.30
N VAL A 150 -4.63 -4.81 10.48
CA VAL A 150 -4.66 -6.06 9.69
C VAL A 150 -4.68 -7.28 10.62
N ALA A 151 -3.84 -7.30 11.66
CA ALA A 151 -3.76 -8.40 12.62
C ALA A 151 -5.07 -8.60 13.38
N ARG A 152 -5.70 -7.50 13.82
CA ARG A 152 -7.01 -7.49 14.49
C ARG A 152 -8.09 -8.08 13.57
N TYR A 153 -8.14 -7.65 12.31
CA TYR A 153 -9.11 -8.19 11.35
C TYR A 153 -9.01 -9.72 11.21
N PHE A 154 -7.80 -10.27 11.06
CA PHE A 154 -7.67 -11.72 10.97
C PHE A 154 -7.99 -12.42 12.28
N ARG A 155 -7.62 -11.83 13.42
CA ARG A 155 -7.96 -12.34 14.76
C ARG A 155 -9.48 -12.43 14.95
N ASP A 156 -10.22 -11.39 14.54
CA ASP A 156 -11.68 -11.33 14.60
C ASP A 156 -12.34 -12.37 13.68
N LYS A 157 -11.65 -12.78 12.62
CA LYS A 157 -12.07 -13.85 11.71
C LYS A 157 -11.57 -15.25 12.13
N GLY A 158 -10.88 -15.37 13.26
CA GLY A 158 -10.32 -16.63 13.74
C GLY A 158 -9.14 -17.17 12.93
N ILE A 159 -8.54 -16.34 12.07
CA ILE A 159 -7.43 -16.71 11.19
C ILE A 159 -6.12 -16.27 11.86
N LYS A 160 -5.11 -17.16 11.85
CA LYS A 160 -3.74 -16.83 12.26
C LYS A 160 -2.87 -16.59 11.02
N PRO A 161 -2.74 -15.34 10.55
CA PRO A 161 -1.95 -15.03 9.36
C PRO A 161 -0.46 -15.19 9.68
N LYS A 162 0.32 -15.57 8.67
CA LYS A 162 1.78 -15.61 8.83
C LYS A 162 2.33 -14.18 8.99
N PRO A 163 3.40 -13.96 9.77
CA PRO A 163 4.00 -12.62 9.93
C PRO A 163 4.34 -11.93 8.60
N ASP A 164 4.85 -12.69 7.63
CA ASP A 164 5.13 -12.20 6.27
C ASP A 164 3.87 -11.72 5.53
N GLN A 165 2.71 -12.35 5.76
CA GLN A 165 1.45 -11.93 5.15
C GLN A 165 0.90 -10.66 5.79
N LEU A 166 1.02 -10.54 7.12
CA LEU A 166 0.63 -9.33 7.86
C LEU A 166 1.42 -8.12 7.38
N SER A 167 2.75 -8.24 7.32
CA SER A 167 3.62 -7.16 6.88
C SER A 167 3.33 -6.72 5.43
N LYS A 168 3.06 -7.67 4.51
CA LYS A 168 2.65 -7.36 3.14
C LYS A 168 1.34 -6.58 3.05
N LEU A 169 0.33 -7.04 3.80
CA LEU A 169 -1.00 -6.42 3.78
C LEU A 169 -0.96 -5.05 4.46
N ALA A 170 -0.17 -4.90 5.53
CA ALA A 170 0.09 -3.62 6.18
C ALA A 170 0.79 -2.63 5.25
N ALA A 171 1.87 -3.04 4.56
CA ALA A 171 2.55 -2.20 3.58
C ALA A 171 1.61 -1.76 2.44
N ARG A 172 0.75 -2.67 1.96
CA ARG A 172 -0.29 -2.35 0.97
C ARG A 172 -1.32 -1.37 1.52
N LEU A 173 -1.72 -1.51 2.79
CA LEU A 173 -2.65 -0.62 3.45
C LEU A 173 -2.05 0.79 3.59
N VAL A 174 -0.81 0.90 4.06
CA VAL A 174 -0.07 2.17 4.17
C VAL A 174 0.07 2.85 2.82
N SER A 175 0.29 2.09 1.74
CA SER A 175 0.39 2.66 0.38
C SER A 175 -0.93 3.25 -0.14
N ARG A 176 -2.07 2.90 0.45
CA ARG A 176 -3.41 3.31 -0.01
C ARG A 176 -4.08 4.33 0.90
N VAL A 177 -3.79 4.26 2.19
CA VAL A 177 -4.45 5.06 3.20
C VAL A 177 -3.59 6.26 3.51
N LYS A 178 -4.20 7.46 3.50
CA LYS A 178 -3.51 8.69 3.87
C LYS A 178 -3.18 8.66 5.36
N ARG A 179 -2.08 9.29 5.76
CA ARG A 179 -1.62 9.34 7.16
C ARG A 179 -2.64 9.90 8.16
N ASN A 180 -3.56 10.76 7.72
CA ASN A 180 -4.62 11.36 8.56
C ASN A 180 -6.00 10.74 8.27
N ALA A 181 -6.02 9.53 7.73
CA ALA A 181 -7.25 8.84 7.40
C ALA A 181 -8.02 8.49 8.67
N SER A 182 -9.35 8.57 8.60
CA SER A 182 -10.20 8.15 9.70
C SER A 182 -10.11 6.63 9.91
N ALA A 183 -10.53 6.14 11.08
CA ALA A 183 -10.66 4.70 11.32
C ALA A 183 -11.53 4.00 10.25
N ASP A 184 -12.52 4.71 9.73
CA ASP A 184 -13.43 4.27 8.68
C ASP A 184 -12.72 4.12 7.31
N ASP A 185 -11.78 5.00 7.02
CA ASP A 185 -10.94 4.96 5.81
C ASP A 185 -9.88 3.84 5.90
N ILE A 186 -9.30 3.62 7.08
CA ILE A 186 -8.39 2.49 7.36
C ILE A 186 -9.15 1.17 7.16
N GLN A 187 -10.38 1.06 7.68
CA GLN A 187 -11.20 -0.13 7.54
C GLN A 187 -11.59 -0.40 6.07
N LYS A 188 -12.02 0.62 5.32
CA LYS A 188 -12.30 0.49 3.88
C LYS A 188 -11.05 0.15 3.08
N GLY A 189 -9.91 0.74 3.42
CA GLY A 189 -8.62 0.39 2.82
C GLY A 189 -8.27 -1.08 3.06
N LEU A 190 -8.47 -1.56 4.29
CA LEU A 190 -8.20 -2.93 4.70
C LEU A 190 -9.06 -3.94 3.94
N GLU A 191 -10.37 -3.72 3.86
CA GLU A 191 -11.29 -4.58 3.11
C GLU A 191 -10.88 -4.71 1.64
N ASN A 192 -10.50 -3.59 1.01
CA ASN A 192 -10.01 -3.60 -0.37
C ASN A 192 -8.69 -4.36 -0.53
N VAL A 193 -7.74 -4.18 0.39
CA VAL A 193 -6.44 -4.88 0.36
C VAL A 193 -6.61 -6.39 0.54
N ILE A 194 -7.54 -6.82 1.39
CA ILE A 194 -7.83 -8.23 1.65
C ILE A 194 -8.57 -8.87 0.47
N LEU A 195 -9.56 -8.19 -0.10
CA LEU A 195 -10.27 -8.66 -1.30
C LEU A 195 -9.32 -8.87 -2.47
N GLU A 196 -8.40 -7.93 -2.70
CA GLU A 196 -7.41 -8.08 -3.77
C GLU A 196 -6.41 -9.20 -3.52
N ALA A 197 -5.98 -9.39 -2.27
CA ALA A 197 -5.12 -10.51 -1.91
C ALA A 197 -5.82 -11.85 -2.16
N ALA A 198 -7.12 -11.95 -1.87
CA ALA A 198 -7.92 -13.13 -2.16
C ALA A 198 -8.13 -13.38 -3.66
N LEU A 199 -8.22 -12.31 -4.47
CA LEU A 199 -8.36 -12.42 -5.93
C LEU A 199 -7.04 -12.65 -6.68
N SER A 200 -5.90 -12.41 -6.02
CA SER A 200 -4.56 -12.60 -6.60
C SER A 200 -3.90 -13.93 -6.19
N SER A 201 -4.63 -14.79 -5.46
CA SER A 201 -4.22 -16.11 -4.98
C SER A 201 -4.86 -17.21 -5.82
#